data_AF-A0A833GKW9-F1
#
_entry.id   AF-A0A833GKW9-F1
#
_cell.length_a   1.000
_cell.length_b   1.000
_cell.length_c   1.000
_cell.angle_alpha   90.00
_cell.angle_beta   90.00
_cell.angle_gamma   90.00
#
_symmetry.space_group_name_H-M   'P 1'
#
loop_
_entity.id
_entity.type
_entity.pdbx_description
1 polymer ?
#
loop_
_entity_poly.entity_id
_entity_poly.type
_entity_poly.pdbx_seq_one_letter_code
_entity_poly.pdbx_strand_id
1 'polypeptide(L)'
;MTIRVAAARYAIGEPEDFNSFAEGVATQVAQAARLGAQVAVLPEYLALEAAAMFDAPTRADLAASLAALQDCRDDYLALARELARRHGLWLLAGSFL
;
A
#
# COMPACT_ATOMS: atom_id res chain seq x y z
N MET A 1 -3.64 2.45 29.96
CA MET A 1 -3.33 3.06 28.64
C MET A 1 -3.85 2.11 27.58
N THR A 2 -4.58 2.57 26.57
CA THR A 2 -5.24 1.70 25.56
C THR A 2 -4.80 2.09 24.17
N ILE A 3 -4.42 1.10 23.34
CA ILE A 3 -4.11 1.27 21.92
C ILE A 3 -5.20 0.57 21.10
N ARG A 4 -5.66 1.23 20.04
CA ARG A 4 -6.55 0.72 19.01
C ARG A 4 -5.75 0.50 17.73
N VAL A 5 -5.82 -0.73 17.24
CA VAL A 5 -5.17 -1.18 16.01
C VAL A 5 -6.25 -1.49 14.98
N ALA A 6 -6.08 -1.01 13.75
CA ALA A 6 -6.89 -1.40 12.60
C ALA A 6 -6.05 -2.31 11.70
N ALA A 7 -6.50 -3.55 11.49
CA ALA A 7 -5.93 -4.46 10.51
C ALA A 7 -6.78 -4.41 9.24
N ALA A 8 -6.19 -3.99 8.13
CA ALA A 8 -6.91 -3.83 6.87
C ALA A 8 -7.24 -5.20 6.28
N ARG A 9 -8.54 -5.48 6.10
CA ARG A 9 -9.00 -6.54 5.19
C ARG A 9 -9.02 -5.95 3.79
N TYR A 10 -7.95 -6.20 3.06
CA TYR A 10 -7.68 -5.59 1.76
C TYR A 10 -8.20 -6.47 0.62
N ALA A 11 -8.91 -5.88 -0.33
CA ALA A 11 -9.28 -6.54 -1.58
C ALA A 11 -8.30 -6.10 -2.66
N ILE A 12 -7.60 -7.06 -3.27
CA ILE A 12 -6.65 -6.79 -4.36
C ILE A 12 -7.44 -6.29 -5.57
N GLY A 13 -7.06 -5.14 -6.09
CA GLY A 13 -7.56 -4.53 -7.31
C GLY A 13 -6.57 -4.63 -8.48
N GLU A 14 -6.90 -3.92 -9.54
CA GLU A 14 -6.08 -3.83 -10.76
C GLU A 14 -5.82 -2.37 -11.10
N PRO A 15 -4.95 -1.67 -10.33
CA PRO A 15 -4.63 -0.27 -10.60
C PRO A 15 -4.02 -0.09 -11.99
N GLU A 16 -4.48 0.93 -12.72
CA GLU A 16 -3.97 1.27 -14.07
C GLU A 16 -2.61 1.97 -14.01
N ASP A 17 -2.33 2.66 -12.91
CA ASP A 17 -1.08 3.36 -12.64
C ASP A 17 -0.78 3.42 -11.13
N PHE A 18 0.39 3.93 -10.78
CA PHE A 18 0.81 4.04 -9.38
C PHE A 18 -0.10 4.98 -8.56
N ASN A 19 -0.69 5.99 -9.18
CA ASN A 19 -1.60 6.91 -8.48
C ASN A 19 -2.90 6.20 -8.08
N SER A 20 -3.46 5.37 -8.95
CA SER A 20 -4.64 4.55 -8.67
C SER A 20 -4.39 3.58 -7.53
N PHE A 21 -3.20 2.96 -7.50
CA PHE A 21 -2.74 2.16 -6.36
C PHE A 21 -2.67 3.01 -5.08
N ALA A 22 -2.02 4.17 -5.13
CA ALA A 22 -1.84 5.06 -3.99
C ALA A 22 -3.17 5.54 -3.39
N GLU A 23 -4.16 5.83 -4.23
CA GLU A 23 -5.53 6.20 -3.81
C GLU A 23 -6.25 5.06 -3.08
N GLY A 24 -6.09 3.82 -3.55
CA GLY A 24 -6.62 2.62 -2.88
C GLY A 24 -6.03 2.46 -1.47
N VAL A 25 -4.71 2.56 -1.36
CA VAL A 25 -4.00 2.52 -0.06
C VAL A 25 -4.42 3.67 0.84
N ALA A 26 -4.47 4.90 0.32
CA ALA A 26 -4.87 6.09 1.06
C ALA A 26 -6.28 5.94 1.64
N THR A 27 -7.22 5.36 0.89
CA THR A 27 -8.59 5.11 1.33
C THR A 27 -8.63 4.18 2.55
N GLN A 28 -7.82 3.11 2.55
CA GLN A 28 -7.73 2.18 3.68
C GLN A 28 -7.16 2.84 4.93
N VAL A 29 -6.09 3.62 4.77
CA VAL A 29 -5.47 4.34 5.90
C VAL A 29 -6.40 5.41 6.46
N ALA A 30 -7.08 6.17 5.61
CA ALA A 30 -8.07 7.16 6.02
C ALA A 30 -9.24 6.52 6.78
N GLN A 31 -9.68 5.32 6.37
CA GLN A 31 -10.69 4.55 7.10
C GLN A 31 -10.21 4.16 8.50
N ALA A 32 -8.97 3.68 8.65
CA ALA A 32 -8.39 3.36 9.96
C ALA A 32 -8.34 4.60 10.87
N ALA A 33 -7.90 5.74 10.34
CA ALA A 33 -7.87 7.00 11.06
C ALA A 33 -9.27 7.45 11.53
N ARG A 34 -10.29 7.34 10.66
CA ARG A 34 -11.69 7.67 10.99
C ARG A 34 -12.26 6.80 12.12
N LEU A 35 -11.77 5.58 12.29
CA LEU A 35 -12.13 4.68 13.40
C LEU A 35 -11.35 4.96 14.70
N GLY A 36 -10.48 5.98 14.70
CA GLY A 36 -9.64 6.37 15.82
C GLY A 36 -8.53 5.36 16.11
N ALA A 37 -8.05 4.63 15.11
CA ALA A 37 -6.89 3.76 15.26
C ALA A 37 -5.61 4.59 15.41
N GLN A 38 -4.71 4.17 16.32
CA GLN A 38 -3.37 4.74 16.42
C GLN A 38 -2.34 3.92 15.63
N VAL A 39 -2.69 2.70 15.26
CA VAL A 39 -1.88 1.83 14.40
C VAL A 39 -2.76 1.29 13.28
N ALA A 40 -2.32 1.45 12.03
CA ALA A 40 -2.90 0.79 10.87
C ALA A 40 -1.93 -0.27 10.34
N VAL A 41 -2.43 -1.48 10.13
CA VAL A 41 -1.68 -2.61 9.59
C VAL A 41 -2.24 -2.96 8.22
N LEU A 42 -1.41 -2.77 7.19
CA LEU A 42 -1.71 -3.16 5.82
C LEU A 42 -1.20 -4.59 5.54
N PRO A 43 -1.70 -5.27 4.49
CA PRO A 43 -1.31 -6.63 4.18
C PRO A 43 0.17 -6.80 3.86
N GLU A 44 0.65 -8.03 4.03
CA GLU A 44 1.93 -8.47 3.47
C GLU A 44 1.92 -8.36 1.94
N TYR A 45 3.07 -8.00 1.36
CA TYR A 45 3.29 -7.89 -0.09
C TYR A 45 2.33 -6.96 -0.82
N LEU A 46 1.79 -5.95 -0.13
CA LEU A 46 0.85 -5.00 -0.70
C LEU A 46 1.39 -4.34 -1.99
N ALA A 47 2.69 -4.06 -2.04
CA ALA A 47 3.34 -3.48 -3.22
C ALA A 47 3.15 -4.32 -4.51
N LEU A 48 2.87 -5.62 -4.40
CA LEU A 48 2.65 -6.49 -5.55
C LEU A 48 1.36 -6.16 -6.31
N GLU A 49 0.37 -5.53 -5.67
CA GLU A 49 -0.83 -5.02 -6.37
C GLU A 49 -0.46 -3.99 -7.45
N ALA A 50 0.55 -3.14 -7.18
CA ALA A 50 1.01 -2.17 -8.16
C ALA A 50 1.60 -2.82 -9.41
N ALA A 51 1.97 -4.11 -9.39
CA ALA A 51 2.41 -4.82 -10.60
C ALA A 51 1.30 -4.94 -11.66
N ALA A 52 0.03 -4.76 -11.28
CA ALA A 52 -1.09 -4.77 -12.21
C ALA A 52 -1.03 -3.65 -13.27
N MET A 53 -0.31 -2.56 -13.00
CA MET A 53 -0.14 -1.42 -13.92
C MET A 53 0.84 -1.71 -15.07
N PHE A 54 1.66 -2.77 -14.95
CA PHE A 54 2.61 -3.13 -16.00
C PHE A 54 1.93 -3.90 -17.13
N ASP A 55 2.63 -3.95 -18.26
CA ASP A 55 2.15 -4.66 -19.44
C ASP A 55 1.94 -6.16 -19.20
N ALA A 56 1.10 -6.78 -20.04
CA ALA A 56 0.67 -8.17 -19.88
C ALA A 56 1.85 -9.17 -19.74
N PRO A 57 2.95 -9.06 -20.51
CA PRO A 57 4.11 -9.93 -20.32
C PRO A 57 4.77 -9.77 -18.95
N THR A 58 4.93 -8.53 -18.45
CA THR A 58 5.58 -8.29 -17.16
C THR A 58 4.74 -8.81 -16.00
N ARG A 59 3.43 -8.51 -15.96
CA ARG A 59 2.55 -8.98 -14.87
C ARG A 59 2.30 -10.49 -14.87
N ALA A 60 2.57 -11.18 -15.98
CA ALA A 60 2.49 -12.64 -16.07
C ALA A 60 3.74 -13.36 -15.52
N ASP A 61 4.84 -12.64 -15.29
CA ASP A 61 6.10 -13.15 -14.73
C ASP A 61 6.39 -12.48 -13.39
N LEU A 62 6.47 -13.28 -12.32
CA LEU A 62 6.71 -12.76 -10.98
C LEU A 62 8.09 -12.07 -10.86
N ALA A 63 9.14 -12.65 -11.43
CA ALA A 63 10.48 -12.06 -11.33
C ALA A 63 10.56 -10.75 -12.11
N ALA A 64 9.94 -10.68 -13.29
CA ALA A 64 9.83 -9.45 -14.07
C ALA A 64 9.02 -8.38 -13.30
N SER A 65 7.90 -8.77 -12.69
CA SER A 65 7.08 -7.86 -11.86
C SER A 65 7.86 -7.29 -10.68
N LEU A 66 8.60 -8.14 -9.95
CA LEU A 66 9.42 -7.69 -8.82
C LEU A 66 10.55 -6.76 -9.26
N ALA A 67 11.17 -7.03 -10.41
CA ALA A 67 12.20 -6.17 -10.98
C ALA A 67 11.63 -4.80 -11.39
N ALA A 68 10.50 -4.80 -12.10
CA ALA A 68 9.83 -3.57 -12.54
C ALA A 68 9.31 -2.73 -11.36
N LEU A 69 8.81 -3.36 -10.30
CA LEU A 69 8.37 -2.66 -9.10
C LEU A 69 9.47 -1.83 -8.44
N GLN A 70 10.75 -2.20 -8.59
CA GLN A 70 11.85 -1.47 -7.94
C GLN A 70 11.89 0.02 -8.31
N ASP A 71 11.44 0.37 -9.52
CA ASP A 71 11.35 1.76 -9.98
C ASP A 71 10.35 2.60 -9.16
N CYS A 72 9.38 1.95 -8.50
CA CYS A 72 8.35 2.59 -7.67
C CYS A 72 8.68 2.59 -6.17
N ARG A 73 9.86 2.09 -5.77
CA ARG A 73 10.19 1.90 -4.35
C ARG A 73 10.19 3.20 -3.56
N ASP A 74 10.77 4.25 -4.11
CA ASP A 74 10.87 5.52 -3.42
C ASP A 74 9.49 6.20 -3.29
N ASP A 75 8.65 6.08 -4.32
CA ASP A 75 7.27 6.56 -4.30
C ASP A 75 6.41 5.79 -3.28
N TYR A 76 6.57 4.47 -3.17
CA TYR A 76 5.90 3.65 -2.16
C TYR A 76 6.28 4.09 -0.73
N LEU A 77 7.57 4.31 -0.49
CA LEU A 77 8.05 4.78 0.81
C LEU A 77 7.61 6.23 1.10
N ALA A 78 7.53 7.07 0.08
CA ALA A 78 7.02 8.44 0.20
C ALA A 78 5.54 8.43 0.58
N LEU A 79 4.72 7.64 -0.13
CA LEU A 79 3.30 7.43 0.16
C LEU A 79 3.07 6.97 1.61
N ALA A 80 3.78 5.93 2.05
CA ALA A 80 3.65 5.41 3.41
C ALA A 80 3.96 6.49 4.48
N ARG A 81 5.03 7.27 4.28
CA ARG A 81 5.40 8.36 5.19
C ARG A 81 4.37 9.48 5.18
N GLU A 82 3.87 9.83 4.00
CA GLU A 82 2.86 10.86 3.84
C GLU A 82 1.57 10.48 4.57
N LEU A 83 1.05 9.26 4.34
CA LEU A 83 -0.19 8.79 4.95
C LEU A 83 -0.08 8.71 6.48
N ALA A 84 1.04 8.18 6.99
CA ALA A 84 1.30 8.14 8.44
C ALA A 84 1.28 9.55 9.05
N ARG A 85 1.94 10.53 8.41
CA ARG A 85 1.99 11.92 8.88
C ARG A 85 0.63 12.62 8.77
N ARG A 86 -0.03 12.49 7.62
CA ARG A 86 -1.32 13.11 7.32
C ARG A 86 -2.39 12.68 8.33
N HIS A 87 -2.40 11.40 8.70
CA HIS A 87 -3.40 10.84 9.61
C HIS A 87 -2.94 10.72 11.07
N GLY A 88 -1.69 11.06 11.38
CA GLY A 88 -1.17 11.02 12.75
C GLY A 88 -1.18 9.62 13.37
N LEU A 89 -0.88 8.58 12.58
CA LEU A 89 -0.89 7.18 13.01
C LEU A 89 0.42 6.46 12.70
N TRP A 90 0.66 5.36 13.40
CA TRP A 90 1.70 4.40 13.03
C TRP A 90 1.19 3.51 11.90
N LEU A 91 1.95 3.43 10.81
CA LEU A 91 1.57 2.66 9.64
C LEU A 91 2.55 1.50 9.43
N LEU A 92 2.06 0.27 9.54
CA LEU A 92 2.73 -0.89 8.97
C LEU A 92 2.28 -1.01 7.52
N ALA A 93 3.07 -0.45 6.61
CA ALA A 93 2.65 -0.13 5.24
C ALA A 93 2.46 -1.34 4.31
N GLY A 94 2.73 -2.57 4.77
CA GLY A 94 2.88 -3.74 3.91
C GLY A 94 4.28 -3.82 3.33
N SER A 95 4.79 -5.05 3.18
CA SER A 95 6.16 -5.27 2.69
C SER A 95 6.30 -4.88 1.23
N PHE A 96 7.38 -4.15 0.95
CA PHE A 96 7.89 -3.95 -0.39
C PHE A 96 8.88 -5.08 -0.68
N LEU A 97 8.75 -5.70 -1.86
CA LEU A 97 9.53 -6.88 -2.28
C LEU A 97 10.68 -6.48 -3.21
#